data_AF-A0AAJ1UI21-F1
#
_entry.id   AF-A0AAJ1UI21-F1
#
_cell.length_a   1.000
_cell.length_b   1.000
_cell.length_c   1.000
_cell.angle_alpha   90.00
_cell.angle_beta   90.00
_cell.angle_gamma   90.00
#
_symmetry.space_group_name_H-M   'P 1'
#
loop_
_entity.id
_entity.type
_entity.pdbx_description
1 polymer ?
#
loop_
_entity_poly.entity_id
_entity_poly.type
_entity_poly.pdbx_seq_one_letter_code
_entity_poly.pdbx_strand_id
1 'polypeptide(L)'
;MTEPSLGQHAHFRPLEQADFIKLEQAAYLKGLLRPFKGKGPLDDWASQCHAQRDQLIALAQRRVLRQATGHPFHLLPAELAQQKTGAGTTFLRWRRPDRSAMGVALWQELIARPATPVNLLADLYALEQQRIVLNMQISLLHTLGRQAQ
;
A
#
# COMPACT_ATOMS: atom_id res chain seq x y z
N MET A 1 5.56 -34.14 -21.10
CA MET A 1 5.91 -32.90 -21.82
C MET A 1 6.02 -31.81 -20.78
N THR A 2 7.25 -31.53 -20.35
CA THR A 2 7.59 -30.55 -19.33
C THR A 2 7.84 -29.21 -20.02
N GLU A 3 6.96 -28.25 -19.77
CA GLU A 3 7.14 -26.83 -20.15
C GLU A 3 8.46 -26.31 -19.53
N PRO A 4 9.29 -25.58 -20.27
CA PRO A 4 10.47 -24.96 -19.69
C PRO A 4 10.03 -23.83 -18.75
N SER A 5 10.35 -23.95 -17.46
CA SER A 5 10.25 -22.84 -16.53
C SER A 5 11.17 -21.71 -17.01
N LEU A 6 10.60 -20.71 -17.70
CA LEU A 6 11.27 -19.43 -17.92
C LEU A 6 11.47 -18.82 -16.52
N GLY A 7 12.66 -19.01 -15.97
CA GLY A 7 13.08 -18.47 -14.67
C GLY A 7 13.19 -16.95 -14.70
N GLN A 8 12.08 -16.25 -14.89
CA GLN A 8 11.97 -14.83 -14.59
C GLN A 8 11.78 -14.71 -13.09
N HIS A 9 12.87 -14.39 -12.39
CA HIS A 9 12.78 -13.97 -10.99
C HIS A 9 11.96 -12.67 -10.94
N ALA A 10 10.75 -12.74 -10.38
CA ALA A 10 9.97 -11.55 -10.07
C ALA A 10 10.79 -10.61 -9.17
N HIS A 11 10.97 -9.37 -9.60
CA HIS A 11 11.71 -8.37 -8.83
C HIS A 11 10.85 -7.82 -7.69
N PHE A 12 9.53 -7.80 -7.87
CA PHE A 12 8.59 -7.40 -6.84
C PHE A 12 7.94 -8.63 -6.20
N ARG A 13 7.99 -8.68 -4.87
CA ARG A 13 7.28 -9.65 -4.03
C ARG A 13 6.09 -8.94 -3.38
N PRO A 14 4.84 -9.25 -3.79
CA PRO A 14 3.63 -8.71 -3.18
C PRO A 14 3.56 -9.02 -1.68
N LEU A 15 2.71 -8.29 -0.96
CA LEU A 15 2.42 -8.61 0.43
C LEU A 15 1.59 -9.87 0.53
N GLU A 16 1.99 -10.76 1.42
CA GLU A 16 1.29 -12.02 1.71
C GLU A 16 0.69 -12.01 3.12
N GLN A 17 -0.12 -13.01 3.45
CA GLN A 17 -0.78 -13.11 4.76
C GLN A 17 0.21 -12.99 5.94
N ALA A 18 1.41 -13.57 5.82
CA ALA A 18 2.45 -13.50 6.84
C ALA A 18 2.94 -12.07 7.14
N ASP A 19 2.77 -11.14 6.19
CA ASP A 19 3.10 -9.73 6.38
C ASP A 19 2.07 -9.00 7.24
N PHE A 20 0.81 -9.42 7.16
CA PHE A 20 -0.30 -8.84 7.91
C PHE A 20 -0.42 -9.42 9.32
N ILE A 21 -0.05 -10.68 9.54
CA ILE A 21 -0.06 -11.31 10.89
C ILE A 21 0.83 -10.56 11.88
N LYS A 22 1.87 -9.88 11.39
CA LYS A 22 2.79 -9.07 12.22
C LYS A 22 2.19 -7.73 12.62
N LEU A 23 1.08 -7.32 12.02
CA LEU A 23 0.35 -6.13 12.43
C LEU A 23 -0.52 -6.46 13.63
N GLU A 24 -0.72 -5.48 14.50
CA GLU A 24 -1.60 -5.61 15.65
C GLU A 24 -3.02 -5.90 15.16
N GLN A 25 -3.51 -7.07 15.55
CA GLN A 25 -4.89 -7.44 15.30
C GLN A 25 -5.73 -6.79 16.38
N ALA A 26 -6.64 -5.90 15.98
CA ALA A 26 -7.63 -5.36 16.89
C ALA A 26 -8.33 -6.51 17.63
N ALA A 27 -8.63 -6.29 18.92
CA ALA A 27 -9.36 -7.27 19.71
C ALA A 27 -10.63 -7.69 18.96
N TYR A 28 -10.89 -9.00 18.95
CA TYR A 28 -11.96 -9.63 18.20
C TYR A 28 -13.27 -8.80 18.21
N LEU A 29 -13.83 -8.54 17.01
CA LEU A 29 -14.99 -7.67 16.74
C LEU A 29 -16.30 -8.00 17.49
N LYS A 30 -16.33 -9.04 18.34
CA LYS A 30 -17.42 -9.28 19.31
C LYS A 30 -17.68 -8.05 20.18
N GLY A 31 -16.65 -7.24 20.45
CA GLY A 31 -16.80 -5.98 21.18
C GLY A 31 -17.46 -4.86 20.36
N LEU A 32 -17.28 -4.86 19.03
CA LEU A 32 -17.82 -3.85 18.12
C LEU A 32 -19.35 -3.94 17.96
N LEU A 33 -19.90 -5.14 18.17
CA LEU A 33 -21.34 -5.40 18.15
C LEU A 33 -22.02 -5.21 19.51
N ARG A 34 -21.25 -4.90 20.56
CA ARG A 34 -21.86 -4.48 21.83
C ARG A 34 -22.27 -3.02 21.69
N PRO A 35 -23.46 -2.61 22.17
CA PRO A 35 -23.83 -1.20 22.19
C PRO A 35 -22.72 -0.42 22.89
N PHE A 36 -22.15 0.57 22.20
CA PHE A 36 -21.17 1.49 22.78
C PHE A 36 -21.85 2.22 23.95
N LYS A 37 -21.64 1.74 25.18
CA LYS A 37 -22.18 2.37 26.38
C LYS A 37 -21.28 3.55 26.76
N GLY A 38 -21.48 4.68 26.11
CA GLY A 38 -20.75 5.92 26.35
C GLY A 38 -19.58 6.16 25.38
N LYS A 39 -18.88 7.28 25.57
CA LYS A 39 -17.86 7.81 24.65
C LYS A 39 -16.53 7.05 24.68
N GLY A 40 -16.12 6.54 25.85
CA GLY A 40 -14.81 5.86 26.03
C GLY A 40 -14.55 4.71 25.04
N PRO A 41 -15.48 3.75 24.87
CA PRO A 41 -15.30 2.66 23.90
C PRO A 41 -15.18 3.11 22.43
N LEU A 42 -15.74 4.27 22.06
CA LEU A 42 -15.57 4.84 20.73
C LEU A 42 -14.20 5.52 20.57
N ASP A 43 -13.74 6.25 21.58
CA ASP A 43 -12.39 6.84 21.60
C ASP A 43 -11.29 5.76 21.55
N ASP A 44 -11.48 4.64 22.25
CA ASP A 44 -10.59 3.47 22.20
C ASP A 44 -10.57 2.85 20.80
N TRP A 45 -11.74 2.71 20.17
CA TRP A 45 -11.84 2.18 18.82
C TRP A 45 -11.22 3.12 17.77
N ALA A 46 -11.39 4.44 17.93
CA ALA A 46 -10.73 5.44 17.10
C ALA A 46 -9.21 5.31 17.18
N SER A 47 -8.68 5.16 18.39
CA SER A 47 -7.25 4.99 18.65
C SER A 47 -6.71 3.71 18.00
N GLN A 48 -7.45 2.60 18.09
CA GLN A 48 -7.10 1.34 17.41
C GLN A 48 -7.08 1.51 15.89
N CYS A 49 -8.09 2.17 15.31
CA CYS A 49 -8.13 2.44 13.87
C CYS A 49 -6.91 3.25 13.41
N HIS A 50 -6.53 4.29 14.15
CA HIS A 50 -5.34 5.09 13.84
C HIS A 50 -4.03 4.31 13.99
N ALA A 51 -3.89 3.50 15.05
CA ALA A 51 -2.73 2.65 15.25
C ALA A 51 -2.57 1.64 14.10
N GLN A 52 -3.64 0.95 13.71
CA GLN A 52 -3.62 -0.01 12.60
C GLN A 52 -3.33 0.69 11.25
N ARG A 53 -3.87 1.89 11.02
CA ARG A 53 -3.56 2.70 9.84
C ARG A 53 -2.06 2.99 9.76
N ASP A 54 -1.47 3.41 10.86
CA ASP A 54 -0.06 3.80 10.92
C ASP A 54 0.85 2.56 10.76
N GLN A 55 0.44 1.41 11.27
CA GLN A 55 1.11 0.14 11.04
C GLN A 55 1.07 -0.29 9.55
N LEU A 56 -0.06 -0.09 8.84
CA LEU A 56 -0.13 -0.33 7.40
C LEU A 56 0.77 0.63 6.60
N ILE A 57 0.83 1.90 6.97
CA ILE A 57 1.75 2.88 6.37
C ILE A 57 3.20 2.43 6.56
N ALA A 58 3.56 1.97 7.75
CA ALA A 58 4.89 1.44 8.05
C ALA A 58 5.19 0.13 7.31
N LEU A 59 4.19 -0.75 7.13
CA LEU A 59 4.33 -1.96 6.31
C LEU A 59 4.60 -1.61 4.85
N ALA A 60 3.82 -0.70 4.28
CA ALA A 60 3.99 -0.19 2.93
C ALA A 60 5.42 0.35 2.72
N GLN A 61 5.94 1.13 3.67
CA GLN A 61 7.30 1.65 3.61
C GLN A 61 8.36 0.54 3.63
N ARG A 62 8.27 -0.38 4.59
CA ARG A 62 9.30 -1.41 4.81
C ARG A 62 9.33 -2.49 3.74
N ARG A 63 8.17 -2.81 3.14
CA ARG A 63 8.02 -3.96 2.24
C ARG A 63 7.75 -3.57 0.80
N VAL A 64 6.91 -2.58 0.54
CA VAL A 64 6.56 -2.20 -0.84
C VAL A 64 7.55 -1.18 -1.37
N LEU A 65 7.71 -0.04 -0.68
CA LEU A 65 8.61 1.01 -1.15
C LEU A 65 10.07 0.61 -1.14
N ARG A 66 10.51 -0.17 -0.15
CA ARG A 66 11.87 -0.74 -0.14
C ARG A 66 12.20 -1.50 -1.44
N GLN A 67 11.23 -2.19 -2.02
CA GLN A 67 11.39 -2.88 -3.30
C GLN A 67 11.27 -1.88 -4.46
N ALA A 68 10.24 -1.04 -4.47
CA ALA A 68 9.96 -0.09 -5.55
C ALA A 68 11.02 1.00 -5.75
N THR A 69 11.82 1.33 -4.72
CA THR A 69 12.97 2.25 -4.83
C THR A 69 14.29 1.52 -5.11
N GLY A 70 14.26 0.19 -5.21
CA GLY A 70 15.42 -0.64 -5.52
C GLY A 70 15.62 -0.85 -7.02
N HIS A 71 16.71 -1.53 -7.38
CA HIS A 71 16.91 -2.02 -8.74
C HIS A 71 15.90 -3.15 -9.05
N PRO A 72 15.32 -3.23 -10.25
CA PRO A 72 15.51 -2.32 -11.40
C PRO A 72 14.56 -1.12 -11.44
N PHE A 73 13.61 -1.02 -10.50
CA PHE A 73 12.54 -0.02 -10.53
C PHE A 73 13.03 1.44 -10.45
N HIS A 74 14.12 1.72 -9.73
CA HIS A 74 14.65 3.10 -9.64
C HIS A 74 15.14 3.67 -10.99
N LEU A 75 15.32 2.82 -12.02
CA LEU A 75 15.75 3.25 -13.35
C LEU A 75 14.56 3.75 -14.19
N LEU A 76 13.34 3.54 -13.69
CA LEU A 76 12.12 3.92 -14.40
C LEU A 76 11.84 5.43 -14.24
N PRO A 77 11.23 6.07 -15.26
CA PRO A 77 10.92 7.49 -15.26
C PRO A 77 9.77 7.89 -14.30
N ALA A 78 9.12 6.92 -13.66
CA ALA A 78 8.17 7.15 -12.59
C ALA A 78 8.39 6.14 -11.46
N GLU A 79 8.23 6.63 -10.23
CA GLU A 79 8.47 5.88 -9.01
C GLU A 79 7.22 5.89 -8.11
N LEU A 80 7.09 4.85 -7.30
CA LEU A 80 6.11 4.82 -6.22
C LEU A 80 6.70 5.50 -4.99
N ALA A 81 5.94 6.40 -4.37
CA ALA A 81 6.40 7.14 -3.19
C ALA A 81 5.26 7.39 -2.20
N GLN A 82 5.62 7.76 -0.96
CA GLN A 82 4.66 8.25 0.02
C GLN A 82 4.29 9.72 -0.23
N GLN A 83 3.01 10.03 -0.04
CA GLN A 83 2.47 11.38 -0.01
C GLN A 83 1.69 11.58 1.29
N LYS A 84 2.16 12.51 2.13
CA LYS A 84 1.42 12.98 3.30
C LYS A 84 0.29 13.93 2.85
N THR A 85 -0.87 13.80 3.48
CA THR A 85 -2.04 14.65 3.23
C THR A 85 -2.28 15.59 4.40
N GLY A 86 -3.00 16.69 4.16
CA GLY A 86 -3.40 17.63 5.22
C GLY A 86 -4.32 17.02 6.29
N ALA A 87 -4.96 15.89 5.99
CA ALA A 87 -5.80 15.14 6.93
C ALA A 87 -5.01 14.19 7.87
N GLY A 88 -3.67 14.27 7.88
CA GLY A 88 -2.84 13.47 8.78
C GLY A 88 -2.75 11.99 8.40
N THR A 89 -2.97 11.65 7.11
CA THR A 89 -2.75 10.30 6.58
C THR A 89 -1.73 10.30 5.44
N THR A 90 -1.11 9.15 5.18
CA THR A 90 -0.08 8.96 4.16
C THR A 90 -0.51 7.89 3.17
N PHE A 91 -0.44 8.20 1.87
CA PHE A 91 -0.79 7.27 0.81
C PHE A 91 0.40 7.01 -0.12
N LEU A 92 0.36 5.89 -0.83
CA LEU A 92 1.26 5.60 -1.93
C LEU A 92 0.78 6.26 -3.22
N ARG A 93 1.67 6.92 -3.95
CA ARG A 93 1.40 7.62 -5.21
C ARG A 93 2.51 7.36 -6.21
N TRP A 94 2.13 7.19 -7.47
CA TRP A 94 3.07 7.32 -8.59
C TRP A 94 3.44 8.78 -8.78
N ARG A 95 4.73 9.05 -8.93
CA ARG A 95 5.26 10.38 -9.22
C ARG A 95 6.49 10.29 -10.11
N ARG A 96 6.87 11.40 -10.75
CA ARG A 96 8.20 11.52 -11.34
C ARG A 96 9.25 11.72 -10.23
N PRO A 97 10.49 11.22 -10.41
CA PRO A 97 11.56 11.43 -9.44
C PRO A 97 11.85 12.92 -9.14
N ASP A 98 11.73 13.78 -10.15
CA ASP A 98 11.87 15.24 -10.04
C ASP A 98 10.65 15.93 -9.39
N ARG A 99 9.61 15.15 -9.05
CA ARG A 99 8.33 15.60 -8.46
C ARG A 99 7.51 16.55 -9.35
N SER A 100 7.81 16.63 -10.65
CA SER A 100 7.08 17.51 -11.59
C SER A 100 5.67 17.02 -11.93
N ALA A 101 5.40 15.72 -11.78
CA ALA A 101 4.10 15.13 -12.02
C ALA A 101 3.79 14.00 -11.02
N MET A 102 2.50 13.75 -10.81
CA MET A 102 1.99 12.73 -9.90
C MET A 102 0.66 12.17 -10.43
N GLY A 103 0.42 10.88 -10.23
CA GLY A 103 -0.84 10.23 -10.57
C GLY A 103 -0.65 8.90 -11.29
N VAL A 104 -1.73 8.11 -11.34
CA VAL A 104 -1.74 6.78 -11.97
C VAL A 104 -1.43 6.83 -13.47
N ALA A 105 -1.65 7.97 -14.13
CA ALA A 105 -1.28 8.19 -15.53
C ALA A 105 0.21 7.90 -15.80
N LEU A 106 1.10 8.21 -14.86
CA LEU A 106 2.53 7.90 -14.99
C LEU A 106 2.79 6.39 -15.05
N TRP A 107 2.04 5.60 -14.28
CA TRP A 107 2.11 4.13 -14.35
C TRP A 107 1.48 3.58 -15.63
N GLN A 108 0.38 4.17 -16.10
CA GLN A 108 -0.24 3.79 -17.38
C GLN A 108 0.74 4.03 -18.54
N GLU A 109 1.42 5.18 -18.53
CA GLU A 109 2.51 5.48 -19.47
C GLU A 109 3.64 4.46 -19.34
N LEU A 110 4.10 4.12 -18.12
CA LEU A 110 5.13 3.09 -17.92
C LEU A 110 4.74 1.76 -18.57
N ILE A 111 3.53 1.26 -18.35
CA ILE A 111 3.10 -0.02 -18.92
C ILE A 111 2.93 0.04 -20.45
N ALA A 112 2.45 1.16 -20.98
CA ALA A 112 2.21 1.32 -22.41
C ALA A 112 3.48 1.63 -23.23
N ARG A 113 4.57 2.07 -22.57
CA ARG A 113 5.80 2.48 -23.24
C ARG A 113 6.54 1.27 -23.86
N PRO A 114 6.86 1.31 -25.17
CA PRO A 114 7.63 0.24 -25.81
C PRO A 114 9.03 0.03 -25.23
N ALA A 115 9.60 1.08 -24.62
CA ALA A 115 10.92 1.03 -23.98
C ALA A 115 10.89 0.38 -22.58
N THR A 116 9.72 0.06 -22.03
CA THR A 116 9.62 -0.61 -20.73
C THR A 116 9.96 -2.09 -20.92
N PRO A 117 10.96 -2.63 -20.19
CA PRO A 117 11.32 -4.04 -20.33
C PRO A 117 10.12 -4.96 -20.02
N VAL A 118 9.83 -5.89 -20.93
CA VAL A 118 8.66 -6.78 -20.85
C VAL A 118 8.64 -7.58 -19.55
N ASN A 119 9.81 -7.99 -19.06
CA ASN A 119 9.96 -8.73 -17.80
C ASN A 119 9.56 -7.91 -16.55
N LEU A 120 9.43 -6.59 -16.66
CA LEU A 120 8.99 -5.73 -15.55
C LEU A 120 7.48 -5.44 -15.57
N LEU A 121 6.76 -5.78 -16.65
CA LEU A 121 5.34 -5.45 -16.77
C LEU A 121 4.49 -6.15 -15.70
N ALA A 122 4.79 -7.42 -15.40
CA ALA A 122 4.10 -8.17 -14.35
C ALA A 122 4.35 -7.56 -12.96
N ASP A 123 5.60 -7.20 -12.66
CA ASP A 123 5.98 -6.56 -11.40
C ASP A 123 5.35 -5.17 -11.24
N LEU A 124 5.32 -4.37 -12.31
CA LEU A 124 4.68 -3.05 -12.33
C LEU A 124 3.17 -3.14 -12.13
N TYR A 125 2.54 -4.14 -12.73
CA TYR A 125 1.12 -4.41 -12.50
C TYR A 125 0.84 -4.80 -11.04
N ALA A 126 1.64 -5.71 -10.49
CA ALA A 126 1.52 -6.13 -9.09
C ALA A 126 1.77 -4.97 -8.10
N LEU A 127 2.71 -4.07 -8.39
CA LEU A 127 2.94 -2.85 -7.60
C LEU A 127 1.70 -1.95 -7.58
N GLU A 128 1.01 -1.78 -8.70
CA GLU A 128 -0.21 -0.97 -8.76
C GLU A 128 -1.36 -1.63 -7.99
N GLN A 129 -1.54 -2.96 -8.13
CA GLN A 129 -2.51 -3.69 -7.32
C GLN A 129 -2.24 -3.51 -5.82
N GLN A 130 -0.98 -3.67 -5.40
CA GLN A 130 -0.59 -3.50 -4.00
C GLN A 130 -0.83 -2.08 -3.50
N ARG A 131 -0.55 -1.06 -4.33
CA ARG A 131 -0.81 0.35 -4.04
C ARG A 131 -2.30 0.60 -3.79
N ILE A 132 -3.17 0.09 -4.68
CA ILE A 132 -4.62 0.25 -4.57
C ILE A 132 -5.12 -0.35 -3.26
N VAL A 133 -4.76 -1.62 -2.99
CA VAL A 133 -5.21 -2.33 -1.79
C VAL A 133 -4.76 -1.63 -0.52
N LEU A 134 -3.48 -1.27 -0.42
CA LEU A 134 -2.95 -0.59 0.76
C LEU A 134 -3.61 0.78 0.97
N ASN A 135 -3.73 1.58 -0.09
CA ASN A 135 -4.38 2.89 0.03
C ASN A 135 -5.85 2.76 0.43
N MET A 136 -6.56 1.75 -0.08
CA MET A 136 -7.94 1.46 0.32
C MET A 136 -8.03 1.11 1.80
N GLN A 137 -7.20 0.19 2.29
CA GLN A 137 -7.16 -0.19 3.72
C GLN A 137 -6.80 1.01 4.63
N ILE A 138 -5.80 1.80 4.25
CA ILE A 138 -5.41 3.04 4.96
C ILE A 138 -6.57 4.02 4.99
N SER A 139 -7.27 4.20 3.86
CA SER A 139 -8.43 5.10 3.77
C SER A 139 -9.60 4.63 4.64
N LEU A 140 -9.89 3.33 4.67
CA LEU A 140 -10.94 2.76 5.50
C LEU A 140 -10.65 2.99 6.97
N LEU A 141 -9.46 2.62 7.46
CA LEU A 141 -9.09 2.82 8.87
C LEU A 141 -9.05 4.30 9.26
N HIS A 142 -8.57 5.17 8.37
CA HIS A 142 -8.60 6.60 8.61
C HIS A 142 -10.04 7.14 8.74
N THR A 143 -10.95 6.69 7.86
CA THR A 143 -12.36 7.10 7.92
C THR A 143 -13.04 6.55 9.17
N LEU A 144 -12.87 5.27 9.50
CA LEU A 144 -13.45 4.66 10.69
C LEU A 144 -12.99 5.38 11.96
N GLY A 145 -11.69 5.64 12.09
CA GLY A 145 -11.15 6.36 13.25
C GLY A 145 -11.72 7.77 13.40
N ARG A 146 -11.92 8.50 12.29
CA ARG A 146 -12.56 9.83 12.32
C ARG A 146 -14.04 9.79 12.67
N GLN A 147 -14.77 8.74 12.30
CA GLN A 147 -16.20 8.63 12.61
C GLN A 147 -16.45 8.19 14.06
N ALA A 148 -15.43 7.65 14.72
CA ALA A 148 -15.49 7.22 16.11
C ALA A 148 -15.11 8.33 17.12
N GLN A 149 -14.61 9.49 16.64
CA GLN A 149 -14.26 10.67 17.44
C GLN A 149 -15.38 11.71 17.40
#